data_AF-A0A943LX06-F1
#
_entry.id   AF-A0A943LX06-F1
#
_cell.length_a   1.000
_cell.length_b   1.000
_cell.length_c   1.000
_cell.angle_alpha   90.00
_cell.angle_beta   90.00
_cell.angle_gamma   90.00
#
_symmetry.space_group_name_H-M   'P 1'
#
loop_
_entity.id
_entity.type
_entity.pdbx_description
1 polymer ?
#
loop_
_entity_poly.entity_id
_entity_poly.type
_entity_poly.pdbx_seq_one_letter_code
_entity_poly.pdbx_strand_id
1 'polypeptide(L)'
;MSDQQLEDWVVSTYAKKQGSTGENYKNLGWNVYSWTDDDDELVYAQLYDAYGNDVLLFRVDKKGQLEAYGGIDGSSDSWDVVSKKYTTD
;
A
#
# COMPACT_ATOMS: atom_id res chain seq x y z
N MET A 1 -0.92 -10.14 -10.20
CA MET A 1 0.00 -9.04 -9.87
C MET A 1 1.15 -9.66 -9.10
N SER A 2 2.40 -9.29 -9.39
CA SER A 2 3.54 -9.79 -8.60
C SER A 2 3.73 -8.98 -7.32
N ASP A 3 4.47 -9.54 -6.36
CA ASP A 3 4.81 -8.86 -5.10
C ASP A 3 5.52 -7.52 -5.37
N GLN A 4 6.43 -7.49 -6.36
CA GLN A 4 7.10 -6.25 -6.76
C GLN A 4 6.11 -5.21 -7.31
N GLN A 5 5.15 -5.62 -8.15
CA GLN A 5 4.12 -4.68 -8.64
C GLN A 5 3.27 -4.16 -7.48
N LEU A 6 2.93 -5.00 -6.51
CA LEU A 6 2.16 -4.58 -5.34
C LEU A 6 2.95 -3.59 -4.48
N GLU A 7 4.22 -3.88 -4.19
CA GLU A 7 5.13 -2.97 -3.48
C GLU A 7 5.22 -1.62 -4.21
N ASP A 8 5.51 -1.64 -5.51
CA ASP A 8 5.63 -0.42 -6.31
C ASP A 8 4.34 0.40 -6.26
N TRP A 9 3.18 -0.26 -6.31
CA TRP A 9 1.88 0.38 -6.27
C TRP A 9 1.57 1.01 -4.91
N VAL A 10 1.82 0.27 -3.83
CA VAL A 10 1.60 0.73 -2.45
C VAL A 10 2.50 1.93 -2.14
N VAL A 11 3.80 1.79 -2.39
CA VAL A 11 4.79 2.85 -2.08
C VAL A 11 4.52 4.08 -2.94
N SER A 12 4.20 3.92 -4.24
CA SER A 12 3.85 5.05 -5.10
C SER A 12 2.57 5.74 -4.68
N THR A 13 1.53 4.98 -4.30
CA THR A 13 0.24 5.55 -3.87
C THR A 13 0.40 6.38 -2.60
N TYR A 14 1.13 5.86 -1.62
CA TYR A 14 1.46 6.60 -0.41
C TYR A 14 2.30 7.83 -0.71
N ALA A 15 3.39 7.67 -1.49
CA ALA A 15 4.30 8.76 -1.80
C ALA A 15 3.63 9.94 -2.50
N LYS A 16 2.76 9.67 -3.49
CA LYS A 16 1.96 10.68 -4.19
C LYS A 16 1.17 11.54 -3.22
N LYS A 17 0.56 10.92 -2.21
CA LYS A 17 -0.22 11.64 -1.21
C LYS A 17 0.66 12.56 -0.35
N GLN A 18 1.89 12.15 -0.08
CA GLN A 18 2.88 12.94 0.65
C GLN A 18 3.60 13.99 -0.23
N GLY A 19 3.26 14.08 -1.52
CA GLY A 19 3.93 14.99 -2.46
C GLY A 19 5.35 14.55 -2.84
N SER A 20 5.62 13.24 -2.84
CA SER A 20 6.91 12.62 -3.16
C SER A 20 6.75 11.48 -4.17
N THR A 21 7.84 10.78 -4.49
CA THR A 21 7.86 9.61 -5.40
C THR A 21 8.10 8.32 -4.63
N GLY A 22 7.65 7.20 -5.18
CA GLY A 22 7.89 5.90 -4.53
C GLY A 22 9.38 5.55 -4.44
N GLU A 23 10.17 5.96 -5.43
CA GLU A 23 11.63 5.78 -5.45
C GLU A 23 12.32 6.48 -4.27
N ASN A 24 11.86 7.67 -3.87
CA ASN A 24 12.41 8.36 -2.70
C ASN A 24 12.27 7.52 -1.44
N TYR A 25 11.10 6.92 -1.21
CA TYR A 25 10.86 6.09 -0.03
C TYR A 25 11.64 4.78 -0.05
N LYS A 26 11.75 4.13 -1.22
CA LYS A 26 12.61 2.94 -1.38
C LYS A 26 14.07 3.25 -1.11
N ASN A 27 14.58 4.38 -1.58
CA ASN A 27 15.93 4.83 -1.29
C ASN A 27 16.16 5.12 0.21
N LEU A 28 15.10 5.46 0.95
CA LEU A 28 15.15 5.58 2.41
C LEU A 28 15.09 4.22 3.12
N GLY A 29 14.90 3.11 2.42
CA GLY A 29 14.82 1.77 2.99
C GLY A 29 13.40 1.36 3.43
N TRP A 30 12.37 2.08 2.99
CA TRP A 30 10.98 1.67 3.21
C TRP A 30 10.69 0.42 2.39
N ASN A 31 9.82 -0.44 2.90
CA ASN A 31 9.49 -1.71 2.26
C ASN A 31 8.01 -2.07 2.45
N VAL A 32 7.58 -3.09 1.71
CA VAL A 32 6.23 -3.65 1.81
C VAL A 32 6.33 -5.14 2.08
N TYR A 33 5.59 -5.61 3.09
CA TYR A 33 5.34 -7.03 3.28
C TYR A 33 3.94 -7.35 2.79
N SER A 34 3.82 -8.33 1.90
CA SER A 34 2.53 -8.77 1.36
C SER A 34 2.21 -10.21 1.72
N TRP A 35 0.93 -10.49 1.93
CA TRP A 35 0.39 -11.84 2.14
C TRP A 35 -1.04 -11.92 1.61
N THR A 36 -1.50 -13.14 1.33
CA THR A 36 -2.92 -13.39 1.06
C THR A 36 -3.58 -13.82 2.37
N ASP A 37 -4.74 -13.24 2.68
CA ASP A 37 -5.53 -13.66 3.83
C ASP A 37 -6.47 -14.82 3.43
N ASP A 38 -6.46 -15.88 4.23
CA ASP A 38 -7.21 -17.10 3.93
C ASP A 38 -8.72 -16.95 4.17
N ASP A 39 -9.17 -15.97 4.96
CA ASP A 39 -10.59 -15.77 5.28
C ASP A 39 -11.35 -15.02 4.18
N ASP A 40 -10.72 -14.03 3.54
CA ASP A 40 -11.35 -13.19 2.51
C ASP A 40 -10.76 -13.34 1.10
N GLU A 41 -9.64 -14.07 0.98
CA GLU A 41 -8.85 -14.31 -0.23
C GLU A 41 -8.28 -13.03 -0.86
N LEU A 42 -8.15 -11.95 -0.08
CA LEU A 42 -7.57 -10.68 -0.54
C LEU A 42 -6.07 -10.65 -0.29
N VAL A 43 -5.38 -9.86 -1.11
CA VAL A 43 -3.94 -9.62 -0.95
C VAL A 43 -3.75 -8.38 -0.09
N TYR A 44 -3.15 -8.56 1.08
CA TYR A 44 -2.79 -7.50 2.00
C TYR A 44 -1.34 -7.07 1.80
N ALA A 45 -1.05 -5.81 2.12
CA ALA A 45 0.26 -5.21 2.02
C ALA A 45 0.47 -4.22 3.17
N GLN A 46 1.39 -4.55 4.08
CA GLN A 46 1.81 -3.65 5.16
C GLN A 46 3.00 -2.81 4.68
N LEU A 47 2.85 -1.48 4.71
CA LEU A 47 3.93 -0.54 4.45
C LEU A 47 4.71 -0.29 5.75
N TYR A 48 6.03 -0.40 5.67
CA TYR A 48 6.94 -0.10 6.76
C TYR A 48 7.87 1.06 6.42
N ASP A 49 8.19 1.86 7.44
CA ASP A 49 9.24 2.86 7.33
C ASP A 49 10.65 2.23 7.39
N ALA A 50 11.68 3.06 7.23
CA ALA A 50 13.08 2.66 7.28
C ALA A 50 13.50 1.99 8.61
N TYR A 51 12.71 2.14 9.66
CA TYR A 51 12.98 1.60 11.00
C TYR A 51 12.16 0.34 11.28
N GLY A 52 11.32 -0.10 10.34
CA GLY A 52 10.43 -1.25 10.50
C GLY A 52 9.16 -0.94 11.29
N ASN A 53 8.77 0.34 11.44
CA ASN A 53 7.49 0.69 12.05
C ASN A 53 6.36 0.54 11.03
N ASP A 54 5.21 0.06 11.49
CA ASP A 54 3.97 0.03 10.70
C ASP A 54 3.55 1.46 10.33
N VAL A 55 3.42 1.73 9.04
CA VAL A 55 2.96 3.04 8.55
C VAL A 55 1.50 2.99 8.17
N LEU A 56 1.13 2.08 7.26
CA LEU A 56 -0.22 1.98 6.76
C LEU A 56 -0.46 0.60 6.16
N LEU A 57 -1.63 0.04 6.46
CA LEU A 57 -2.06 -1.25 5.92
C LEU A 57 -2.90 -1.04 4.66
N PHE A 58 -2.58 -1.80 3.63
CA PHE A 58 -3.29 -1.82 2.36
C PHE A 58 -3.85 -3.20 2.07
N ARG A 59 -4.84 -3.26 1.17
CA ARG A 59 -5.26 -4.50 0.53
C ARG A 59 -5.75 -4.25 -0.90
N VAL A 60 -5.77 -5.31 -1.69
CA VAL A 60 -6.34 -5.31 -3.03
C VAL A 60 -7.74 -5.93 -2.97
N ASP A 61 -8.77 -5.15 -3.30
CA ASP A 61 -10.15 -5.63 -3.32
C ASP A 61 -10.41 -6.63 -4.46
N LYS A 62 -11.59 -7.28 -4.46
CA LYS A 62 -12.00 -8.23 -5.50
C LYS A 62 -12.17 -7.60 -6.90
N LYS A 63 -12.13 -6.27 -7.00
CA LYS A 63 -12.18 -5.51 -8.26
C LYS A 63 -10.78 -5.10 -8.74
N GLY A 64 -9.72 -5.43 -7.98
CA GLY A 64 -8.35 -5.04 -8.29
C GLY A 64 -8.05 -3.58 -7.97
N GLN A 65 -8.75 -2.98 -6.99
CA GLN A 65 -8.52 -1.64 -6.46
C GLN A 65 -7.69 -1.72 -5.18
N LEU A 66 -6.80 -0.75 -4.95
CA LEU A 66 -6.04 -0.63 -3.72
C LEU A 66 -6.87 0.14 -2.70
N GLU A 67 -7.09 -0.49 -1.56
CA GLU A 67 -7.71 0.10 -0.38
C GLU A 67 -6.65 0.30 0.70
N ALA A 68 -6.80 1.36 1.50
CA ALA A 68 -6.00 1.59 2.70
C ALA A 68 -6.91 1.55 3.94
N TYR A 69 -6.44 0.87 4.99
CA TYR A 69 -7.12 0.88 6.28
C TYR A 69 -6.90 2.24 6.94
N GLY A 70 -8.00 2.90 7.29
CA GLY A 70 -7.98 4.28 7.74
C GLY A 70 -7.86 5.31 6.63
N GLY A 71 -7.98 4.89 5.38
CA GLY A 71 -7.66 5.74 4.23
C GLY A 71 -6.19 6.12 4.19
N ILE A 72 -5.84 6.99 3.24
CA ILE A 72 -4.42 7.30 2.97
C ILE A 72 -3.75 8.11 4.09
N ASP A 73 -4.53 8.70 4.99
CA ASP A 73 -4.06 9.43 6.18
C ASP A 73 -4.21 8.61 7.47
N GLY A 74 -4.74 7.38 7.42
CA GLY A 74 -4.89 6.49 8.56
C GLY A 74 -5.91 6.97 9.61
N SER A 75 -6.85 7.84 9.23
CA SER A 75 -7.75 8.53 10.15
C SER A 75 -9.13 7.87 10.34
N SER A 76 -9.49 6.87 9.52
CA SER A 76 -10.78 6.19 9.57
C SER A 76 -10.71 4.79 10.20
N ASP A 77 -11.84 4.25 10.65
CA ASP A 77 -11.98 2.83 11.02
C ASP A 77 -12.59 2.03 9.85
N SER A 78 -12.20 2.35 8.62
CA SER A 78 -12.74 1.75 7.40
C SER A 78 -11.67 1.53 6.32
N TRP A 79 -12.02 0.71 5.34
CA TRP A 79 -11.24 0.54 4.12
C TRP A 79 -11.69 1.55 3.07
N ASP A 80 -10.78 2.41 2.65
CA ASP A 80 -11.05 3.44 1.64
C ASP A 80 -10.26 3.16 0.36
N VAL A 81 -10.93 3.24 -0.79
CA VAL A 81 -10.27 3.08 -2.10
C VAL A 81 -9.34 4.26 -2.36
N VAL A 82 -8.03 3.99 -2.36
CA VAL A 82 -6.98 4.98 -2.59
C VAL A 82 -6.42 4.96 -4.01
N SER A 83 -6.57 3.83 -4.72
CA SER A 83 -6.22 3.73 -6.13
C SER A 83 -7.10 2.72 -6.86
N LYS A 84 -7.73 3.13 -7.97
CA LYS A 84 -8.69 2.27 -8.69
C LYS A 84 -8.02 1.23 -9.60
N LYS A 85 -6.75 1.44 -9.95
CA LYS A 85 -5.99 0.59 -10.87
C LYS A 85 -4.51 0.68 -10.52
N TYR A 86 -3.77 -0.39 -10.81
CA TYR A 86 -2.31 -0.39 -10.75
C TYR A 86 -1.76 0.82 -11.50
N THR A 87 -1.11 1.70 -10.74
CA THR A 87 -0.52 2.95 -11.20
C THR A 87 0.74 3.20 -10.39
N THR A 88 1.88 3.27 -11.07
CA THR A 88 3.15 3.74 -10.50
C THR A 88 3.50 5.07 -11.16
N ASP A 89 4.38 5.84 -10.53
CA ASP A 89 5.10 6.90 -11.27
C ASP A 89 6.20 6.31 -12.14
#